data_AF-A0A6B2USE3-F1
#
_entry.id   AF-A0A6B2USE3-F1
#
_cell.length_a   1.000
_cell.length_b   1.000
_cell.length_c   1.000
_cell.angle_alpha   90.00
_cell.angle_beta   90.00
_cell.angle_gamma   90.00
#
_symmetry.space_group_name_H-M   'P 1'
#
loop_
_entity.id
_entity.type
_entity.pdbx_description
1 polymer ?
#
loop_
_entity_poly.entity_id
_entity_poly.type
_entity_poly.pdbx_seq_one_letter_code
_entity_poly.pdbx_strand_id
1 'polypeptide(L)'
;MQIRLSLLARRGAGRDCDVLVTAPAGTQLSAVAAGLKKAARSGETTSSWWVDGARLDPHRAVLGEPPLVDGAVLSLGGPAGPGGEPDPTAPQLQVVSGPDAGGVHVLHGGEVRIGRSADADVTLDDPDVSRAHCAVVLGPGGRAEVADLGSTNGTSIEGRPVGRTPQPL
;
A
#
# COMPACT_ATOMS: atom_id res chain seq x y z
N MET A 1 7.34 5.05 -26.85
CA MET A 1 5.96 5.58 -26.84
C MET A 1 5.87 6.71 -25.82
N GLN A 2 4.84 7.53 -25.89
CA GLN A 2 4.60 8.60 -24.94
C GLN A 2 3.20 8.38 -24.38
N ILE A 3 3.07 8.35 -23.06
CA ILE A 3 1.78 8.31 -22.38
C ILE A 3 1.71 9.42 -21.36
N ARG A 4 0.55 10.06 -21.27
CA ARG A 4 0.23 11.05 -20.25
C ARG A 4 -0.39 10.32 -19.07
N LEU A 5 0.10 10.59 -17.87
CA LEU A 5 -0.43 10.05 -16.63
C LEU A 5 -0.78 11.21 -15.70
N SER A 6 -1.92 11.13 -15.02
CA SER A 6 -2.31 12.11 -14.00
C SER A 6 -1.98 11.54 -12.63
N LEU A 7 -1.13 12.22 -11.86
CA LEU A 7 -0.73 11.78 -10.52
C LEU A 7 -1.53 12.50 -9.44
N LEU A 8 -2.03 11.74 -8.47
CA LEU A 8 -2.70 12.20 -7.26
C LEU A 8 -1.87 11.78 -6.04
N ALA A 9 -1.41 12.75 -5.25
CA ALA A 9 -0.65 12.48 -4.02
C ALA A 9 -1.51 12.73 -2.77
N ARG A 10 -1.60 11.75 -1.86
CA ARG A 10 -2.17 11.98 -0.53
C ARG A 10 -1.19 12.78 0.33
N ARG A 11 -1.36 14.09 0.36
CA ARG A 11 -0.97 14.95 1.48
C ARG A 11 -2.13 15.91 1.71
N GLY A 12 -2.32 16.40 2.95
CA GLY A 12 -3.48 17.17 3.43
C GLY A 12 -3.91 18.45 2.68
N ALA A 13 -3.46 18.66 1.45
CA ALA A 13 -4.07 19.48 0.41
C ALA A 13 -3.73 18.82 -0.94
N GLY A 14 -4.64 17.98 -1.45
CA GLY A 14 -4.47 17.26 -2.72
C GLY A 14 -4.09 18.21 -3.85
N ARG A 15 -2.95 17.96 -4.48
CA ARG A 15 -2.55 18.63 -5.71
C ARG A 15 -2.34 17.57 -6.78
N ASP A 16 -3.25 17.57 -7.73
CA ASP A 16 -3.19 16.77 -8.93
C ASP A 16 -2.05 17.33 -9.80
N CYS A 17 -1.18 16.45 -10.31
CA CYS A 17 -0.16 16.85 -11.27
C CYS A 17 -0.16 15.92 -12.49
N ASP A 18 -0.32 16.51 -13.67
CA ASP A 18 -0.18 15.78 -14.92
C ASP A 18 1.31 15.61 -15.24
N VAL A 19 1.71 14.37 -15.49
CA VAL A 19 3.07 14.00 -15.83
C VAL A 19 3.08 13.29 -17.17
N LEU A 20 3.96 13.74 -18.05
CA LEU A 20 4.21 13.08 -19.32
C LEU A 20 5.32 12.06 -19.15
N VAL A 21 5.03 10.79 -19.42
CA VAL A 21 6.01 9.70 -19.36
C VAL A 21 6.37 9.26 -20.77
N THR A 22 7.65 9.39 -21.10
CA THR A 22 8.22 8.89 -22.35
C THR A 22 9.06 7.65 -22.06
N ALA A 23 8.57 6.50 -22.47
CA ALA A 23 9.23 5.20 -22.27
C ALA A 23 8.93 4.25 -23.43
N PRO A 24 9.76 3.22 -23.69
CA PRO A 24 9.40 2.15 -24.63
C PRO A 24 8.09 1.44 -24.25
N ALA A 25 7.40 0.85 -25.22
CA ALA A 25 6.24 0.00 -24.93
C ALA A 25 6.68 -1.22 -24.12
N GLY A 26 5.86 -1.64 -23.16
CA GLY A 26 6.24 -2.75 -22.29
C GLY A 26 7.07 -2.35 -21.07
N THR A 27 7.34 -1.05 -20.86
CA THR A 27 8.13 -0.58 -19.72
C THR A 27 7.37 -0.79 -18.41
N GLN A 28 8.00 -1.41 -17.42
CA GLN A 28 7.40 -1.61 -16.10
C GLN A 28 7.27 -0.29 -15.33
N LEU A 29 6.21 -0.17 -14.53
CA LEU A 29 5.98 0.98 -13.66
C LEU A 29 7.16 1.21 -12.68
N SER A 30 7.80 0.15 -12.21
CA SER A 30 8.99 0.19 -11.35
C SER A 30 10.13 1.02 -11.96
N ALA A 31 10.33 0.96 -13.28
CA ALA A 31 11.40 1.67 -13.98
C ALA A 31 11.19 3.19 -14.01
N VAL A 32 9.94 3.65 -13.92
CA VAL A 32 9.59 5.09 -13.92
C VAL A 32 9.14 5.59 -12.55
N ALA A 33 8.94 4.70 -11.58
CA ALA A 33 8.39 4.99 -10.26
C ALA A 33 9.17 6.08 -9.52
N ALA A 34 10.51 6.08 -9.58
CA ALA A 34 11.35 7.09 -8.93
C ALA A 34 11.11 8.50 -9.51
N GLY A 35 10.97 8.60 -10.84
CA GLY A 35 10.68 9.86 -11.52
C GLY A 35 9.28 10.38 -11.20
N LEU A 36 8.29 9.48 -11.16
CA LEU A 36 6.91 9.80 -10.80
C LEU A 36 6.78 10.27 -9.34
N LYS A 37 7.42 9.59 -8.38
CA LYS A 37 7.46 10.01 -6.96
C LYS A 37 8.08 11.41 -6.81
N LYS A 38 9.16 11.68 -7.53
CA LYS A 38 9.80 13.01 -7.56
C LYS A 38 8.86 14.08 -8.13
N ALA A 39 8.14 13.78 -9.22
CA ALA A 39 7.20 14.70 -9.84
C ALA A 39 5.99 14.99 -8.94
N ALA A 40 5.49 13.99 -8.22
CA ALA A 40 4.42 14.11 -7.23
C ALA A 40 4.84 14.86 -5.95
N ARG A 41 6.13 15.20 -5.79
CA ARG A 41 6.70 15.79 -4.57
C ARG A 41 6.33 15.00 -3.31
N SER A 42 6.13 13.68 -3.43
CA SER A 42 5.85 12.82 -2.30
C SER A 42 7.15 12.67 -1.50
N GLY A 43 7.17 13.20 -0.28
CA GLY A 43 8.27 12.94 0.66
C GLY A 43 8.21 11.53 1.27
N GLU A 44 7.16 10.76 0.95
CA GLU A 44 6.99 9.38 1.38
C GLU A 44 7.82 8.42 0.54
N THR A 45 8.63 7.65 1.22
CA THR A 45 9.52 6.63 0.63
C THR A 45 8.72 5.42 0.12
N THR A 46 7.55 5.14 0.71
CA THR A 46 6.80 3.86 0.59
C THR A 46 5.37 4.02 0.03
N SER A 47 5.23 4.78 -1.06
CA SER A 47 3.91 4.97 -1.66
C SER A 47 3.48 3.74 -2.50
N SER A 48 2.46 3.03 -1.99
CA SER A 48 1.64 2.10 -2.79
C SER A 48 0.97 2.84 -3.94
N TRP A 49 1.01 2.26 -5.14
CA TRP A 49 0.42 2.81 -6.36
C TRP A 49 -0.99 2.29 -6.56
N TRP A 50 -1.88 3.16 -7.03
CA TRP A 50 -3.27 2.81 -7.30
C TRP A 50 -3.73 3.40 -8.62
N VAL A 51 -4.62 2.70 -9.33
CA VAL A 51 -5.38 3.22 -10.48
C VAL A 51 -6.82 2.81 -10.30
N ASP A 52 -7.76 3.75 -10.45
CA ASP A 52 -9.21 3.52 -10.31
C ASP A 52 -9.62 2.76 -9.04
N GLY A 53 -8.92 3.01 -7.92
CA GLY A 53 -9.19 2.34 -6.66
C GLY A 53 -8.57 0.95 -6.49
N ALA A 54 -7.89 0.42 -7.52
CA ALA A 54 -7.17 -0.85 -7.47
C ALA A 54 -5.67 -0.65 -7.24
N ARG A 55 -5.07 -1.47 -6.37
CA ARG A 55 -3.62 -1.43 -6.09
C ARG A 55 -2.82 -2.02 -7.25
N LEU A 56 -1.74 -1.34 -7.60
CA LEU A 56 -0.78 -1.79 -8.60
C LEU A 56 0.49 -2.34 -7.97
N ASP A 57 0.94 -3.48 -8.48
CA ASP A 57 2.31 -3.96 -8.30
C ASP A 57 3.23 -3.30 -9.33
N PRO A 58 4.21 -2.49 -8.93
CA PRO A 58 5.12 -1.79 -9.85
C PRO A 58 5.97 -2.72 -10.72
N HIS A 59 6.22 -3.96 -10.26
CA HIS A 59 7.02 -4.93 -11.00
C HIS A 59 6.19 -5.68 -12.06
N ARG A 60 4.86 -5.69 -11.90
CA ARG A 60 3.95 -6.37 -12.81
C ARG A 60 3.21 -5.41 -13.75
N ALA A 61 2.95 -4.19 -13.30
CA ALA A 61 2.22 -3.19 -14.08
C ALA A 61 3.10 -2.59 -15.18
N VAL A 62 2.55 -2.50 -16.39
CA VAL A 62 3.27 -2.11 -17.60
C VAL A 62 2.61 -0.89 -18.24
N LEU A 63 3.44 0.11 -18.59
CA LEU A 63 3.03 1.32 -19.28
C LEU A 63 2.55 1.00 -20.70
N GLY A 64 1.37 1.49 -21.05
CA GLY A 64 0.73 1.27 -22.34
C GLY A 64 -0.29 0.12 -22.37
N GLU A 65 -0.41 -0.63 -21.28
CA GLU A 65 -1.38 -1.71 -21.13
C GLU A 65 -2.36 -1.38 -20.00
N PRO A 66 -3.64 -1.80 -20.08
CA PRO A 66 -4.58 -1.62 -18.98
C PRO A 66 -4.02 -2.19 -17.67
N PRO A 67 -4.04 -1.41 -16.57
CA PRO A 67 -4.72 -0.12 -16.41
C PRO A 67 -3.84 1.14 -16.64
N LEU A 68 -2.56 1.01 -17.00
CA LEU A 68 -1.61 2.12 -17.21
C LEU A 68 -1.58 2.64 -18.66
N VAL A 69 -2.72 3.07 -19.16
CA VAL A 69 -2.88 3.64 -20.51
C VAL A 69 -2.74 5.17 -20.52
N ASP A 70 -2.74 5.78 -21.71
CA ASP A 70 -2.76 7.25 -21.83
C ASP A 70 -4.00 7.83 -21.14
N GLY A 71 -3.77 8.79 -20.25
CA GLY A 71 -4.79 9.41 -19.41
C GLY A 71 -5.08 8.68 -18.09
N ALA A 72 -4.37 7.60 -17.76
CA ALA A 72 -4.57 6.89 -16.50
C ALA A 72 -4.28 7.78 -15.28
N VAL A 73 -5.14 7.67 -14.27
CA VAL A 73 -5.03 8.41 -13.01
C VAL A 73 -4.37 7.51 -11.96
N LEU A 74 -3.18 7.91 -11.52
CA LEU A 74 -2.36 7.19 -10.57
C LEU A 74 -2.43 7.88 -9.21
N SER A 75 -2.73 7.11 -8.16
CA SER A 75 -2.70 7.61 -6.79
C SER A 75 -1.53 7.04 -6.00
N LEU A 76 -0.92 7.89 -5.17
CA LEU A 76 0.19 7.56 -4.28
C LEU A 76 -0.28 7.57 -2.82
N GLY A 77 -0.01 6.48 -2.09
CA GLY A 77 -0.31 6.38 -0.65
C GLY A 77 -1.75 5.96 -0.33
N GLY A 78 -2.51 5.51 -1.32
CA GLY A 78 -3.90 5.06 -1.19
C GLY A 78 -4.72 5.42 -2.42
N PRO A 79 -5.93 4.86 -2.58
CA PRO A 79 -6.82 5.24 -3.68
C PRO A 79 -7.20 6.72 -3.53
N ALA A 80 -6.81 7.56 -4.49
CA ALA A 80 -7.25 8.95 -4.54
C ALA A 80 -8.48 9.02 -5.46
N GLY A 81 -9.65 8.95 -4.86
CA GLY A 81 -10.89 9.40 -5.49
C GLY A 81 -11.36 10.67 -4.79
N PRO A 82 -11.85 11.70 -5.51
CA PRO A 82 -12.63 12.75 -4.88
C PRO A 82 -13.95 12.10 -4.40
N GLY A 83 -14.05 11.82 -3.10
CA GLY A 83 -15.29 11.28 -2.52
C GLY A 83 -15.36 9.75 -2.39
N GLY A 84 -14.24 9.04 -2.35
CA GLY A 84 -14.22 7.82 -1.56
C GLY A 84 -14.24 8.24 -0.09
N GLU A 85 -15.41 8.40 0.53
CA GLU A 85 -15.48 8.20 1.98
C GLU A 85 -14.73 6.88 2.25
N PRO A 86 -13.82 6.82 3.25
CA PRO A 86 -13.30 5.53 3.66
C PRO A 86 -14.53 4.65 3.85
N ASP A 87 -14.65 3.56 3.09
CA ASP A 87 -15.76 2.65 3.26
C ASP A 87 -15.79 2.37 4.77
N PRO A 88 -16.82 2.83 5.51
CA PRO A 88 -16.82 2.73 6.96
C PRO A 88 -16.83 1.26 7.41
N THR A 89 -17.04 0.34 6.46
CA THR A 89 -16.97 -1.11 6.65
C THR A 89 -15.62 -1.71 6.27
N ALA A 90 -14.71 -0.94 5.64
CA ALA A 90 -13.37 -1.43 5.34
C ALA A 90 -12.60 -1.66 6.65
N PRO A 91 -11.99 -2.84 6.81
CA PRO A 91 -11.21 -3.14 8.00
C PRO A 91 -10.04 -2.15 8.14
N GLN A 92 -9.77 -1.72 9.37
CA GLN A 92 -8.69 -0.80 9.69
C GLN A 92 -7.78 -1.42 10.75
N LEU A 93 -6.48 -1.21 10.58
CA LEU A 93 -5.49 -1.49 11.59
C LEU A 93 -5.12 -0.18 12.29
N GLN A 94 -5.38 -0.13 13.59
CA GLN A 94 -5.03 1.01 14.43
C GLN A 94 -3.85 0.66 15.33
N VAL A 95 -2.81 1.49 15.30
CA VAL A 95 -1.66 1.35 16.20
C VAL A 95 -2.02 2.02 17.52
N VAL A 96 -2.23 1.20 18.55
CA VAL A 96 -2.70 1.68 19.86
C VAL A 96 -1.57 2.13 20.80
N SER A 97 -0.36 1.62 20.59
CA SER A 97 0.81 1.86 21.44
C SER A 97 2.11 1.69 20.67
N GLY A 98 3.20 2.26 21.18
CA GLY A 98 4.52 2.23 20.54
C GLY A 98 4.88 3.58 19.89
N PRO A 99 6.02 3.66 19.20
CA PRO A 99 6.48 4.87 18.52
C PRO A 99 5.48 5.39 17.47
N ASP A 100 4.78 4.48 16.80
CA ASP A 100 3.77 4.79 15.77
C ASP A 100 2.34 4.91 16.32
N ALA A 101 2.16 5.03 17.64
CA ALA A 101 0.84 5.12 18.25
C ALA A 101 0.00 6.27 17.66
N GLY A 102 -1.27 5.97 17.35
CA GLY A 102 -2.18 6.87 16.65
C GLY A 102 -2.20 6.69 15.13
N GLY A 103 -1.31 5.86 14.56
CA GLY A 103 -1.36 5.46 13.16
C GLY A 103 -2.63 4.66 12.84
N VAL A 104 -3.28 4.98 11.72
CA VAL A 104 -4.46 4.24 11.21
C VAL A 104 -4.21 3.86 9.76
N HIS A 105 -4.25 2.56 9.50
CA HIS A 105 -4.02 1.99 8.17
C HIS A 105 -5.29 1.28 7.70
N VAL A 106 -5.86 1.76 6.60
CA VAL A 106 -6.98 1.08 5.95
C VAL A 106 -6.45 -0.18 5.30
N LEU A 107 -7.04 -1.32 5.67
CA LEU A 107 -6.67 -2.62 5.12
C LEU A 107 -7.54 -2.89 3.89
N HIS A 108 -6.88 -3.18 2.78
CA HIS A 108 -7.55 -3.53 1.54
C HIS A 108 -7.53 -5.05 1.37
N GLY A 109 -8.58 -5.61 0.75
CA GLY A 109 -8.78 -7.05 0.66
C GLY A 109 -7.58 -7.82 0.10
N GLY A 110 -7.41 -9.06 0.55
CA GLY A 110 -6.25 -9.90 0.24
C GLY A 110 -5.26 -10.01 1.41
N GLU A 111 -4.03 -10.39 1.12
CA GLU A 111 -2.94 -10.46 2.10
C GLU A 111 -2.33 -9.08 2.31
N VAL A 112 -2.25 -8.66 3.58
CA VAL A 112 -1.60 -7.43 4.04
C VAL A 112 -0.42 -7.82 4.92
N ARG A 113 0.79 -7.49 4.49
CA ARG A 113 2.02 -7.70 5.26
C ARG A 113 2.30 -6.51 6.16
N ILE A 114 2.58 -6.79 7.42
CA ILE A 114 2.92 -5.82 8.44
C ILE A 114 4.38 -6.04 8.86
N GLY A 115 5.16 -4.97 8.93
CA GLY A 115 6.54 -5.05 9.38
C GLY A 115 7.27 -3.72 9.27
N ARG A 116 8.54 -3.70 9.68
CA ARG A 116 9.39 -2.50 9.60
C ARG A 116 9.97 -2.26 8.20
N SER A 117 9.89 -3.25 7.30
CA SER A 117 10.47 -3.10 5.96
C SER A 117 9.66 -2.12 5.13
N ALA A 118 10.36 -1.40 4.24
CA ALA A 118 9.74 -0.60 3.20
C ALA A 118 8.91 -1.43 2.21
N ASP A 119 9.13 -2.75 2.16
CA ASP A 119 8.39 -3.71 1.33
C ASP A 119 7.11 -4.24 2.00
N ALA A 120 6.82 -3.85 3.24
CA ALA A 120 5.59 -4.19 3.95
C ALA A 120 4.43 -3.30 3.47
N ASP A 121 3.22 -3.82 3.50
CA ASP A 121 2.01 -3.08 3.13
C ASP A 121 1.64 -2.07 4.21
N VAL A 122 1.81 -2.47 5.47
CA VAL A 122 1.82 -1.59 6.63
C VAL A 122 3.25 -1.55 7.18
N THR A 123 3.92 -0.43 6.92
CA THR A 123 5.24 -0.15 7.50
C THR A 123 5.08 0.46 8.88
N LEU A 124 5.70 -0.14 9.90
CA LEU A 124 5.81 0.40 11.25
C LEU A 124 7.27 0.76 11.54
N ASP A 125 7.55 2.00 11.95
CA ASP A 125 8.87 2.46 12.37
C ASP A 125 9.10 2.16 13.86
N ASP A 126 9.01 0.87 14.19
CA ASP A 126 9.19 0.35 15.53
C ASP A 126 10.39 -0.63 15.56
N PRO A 127 11.41 -0.39 16.43
CA PRO A 127 12.57 -1.27 16.55
C PRO A 127 12.22 -2.70 16.97
N ASP A 128 11.12 -2.90 17.70
CA ASP A 128 10.63 -4.19 18.19
C ASP A 128 9.83 -4.96 17.12
N VAL A 129 9.47 -4.31 16.02
CA VAL A 129 8.80 -4.95 14.88
C VAL A 129 9.84 -5.53 13.92
N SER A 130 9.61 -6.71 13.38
CA SER A 130 10.53 -7.35 12.42
C SER A 130 10.31 -6.78 11.02
N ARG A 131 11.31 -6.87 10.13
CA ARG A 131 11.18 -6.39 8.73
C ARG A 131 9.97 -6.98 8.02
N ALA A 132 9.78 -8.28 8.15
CA ALA A 132 8.54 -8.99 7.88
C ALA A 132 8.09 -9.59 9.21
N HIS A 133 7.04 -9.04 9.83
CA HIS A 133 6.63 -9.44 11.17
C HIS A 133 5.45 -10.39 11.12
N CYS A 134 4.33 -9.94 10.55
CA CYS A 134 3.14 -10.78 10.36
C CYS A 134 2.43 -10.44 9.05
N ALA A 135 1.53 -11.33 8.64
CA ALA A 135 0.61 -11.12 7.54
C ALA A 135 -0.82 -11.27 8.04
N VAL A 136 -1.70 -10.39 7.55
CA VAL A 136 -3.14 -10.43 7.80
C VAL A 136 -3.82 -10.72 6.47
N VAL A 137 -4.54 -11.83 6.38
CA VAL A 137 -5.33 -12.20 5.21
C VAL A 137 -6.78 -11.81 5.45
N LEU A 138 -7.28 -10.89 4.65
CA LEU A 138 -8.68 -10.47 4.66
C LEU A 138 -9.48 -11.33 3.69
N GLY A 139 -10.36 -12.14 4.25
CA GLY A 139 -11.31 -12.99 3.53
C GLY A 139 -12.68 -12.34 3.33
N PRO A 140 -13.53 -12.94 2.48
CA PRO A 140 -14.89 -12.47 2.26
C PRO A 140 -15.72 -12.52 3.56
N GLY A 141 -16.63 -11.56 3.70
CA GLY A 141 -17.52 -11.47 4.87
C GLY A 141 -16.86 -10.94 6.13
N GLY A 142 -15.78 -10.16 6.01
CA GLY A 142 -15.09 -9.53 7.15
C GLY A 142 -14.24 -10.47 8.00
N ARG A 143 -13.99 -11.69 7.51
CA ARG A 143 -13.08 -12.63 8.16
C ARG A 143 -11.65 -12.18 7.97
N ALA A 144 -10.85 -12.26 9.02
CA ALA A 144 -9.44 -11.95 8.95
C ALA A 144 -8.65 -13.06 9.63
N GLU A 145 -7.53 -13.44 9.04
CA GLU A 145 -6.60 -14.42 9.59
C GLU A 145 -5.23 -13.79 9.72
N VAL A 146 -4.51 -14.06 10.81
CA VAL A 146 -3.16 -13.57 11.04
C VAL A 146 -2.18 -14.73 11.08
N ALA A 147 -1.04 -14.57 10.43
CA ALA A 147 0.08 -15.49 10.52
C ALA A 147 1.36 -14.71 10.86
N ASP A 148 2.16 -15.24 11.78
CA ASP A 148 3.49 -14.73 12.07
C ASP A 148 4.46 -15.13 10.94
N LEU A 149 5.31 -14.22 10.49
CA LEU A 149 6.27 -14.47 9.40
C LEU A 149 7.65 -14.92 9.89
N GLY A 150 7.75 -15.38 11.14
CA GLY A 150 9.01 -15.65 11.83
C GLY A 150 9.58 -14.39 12.47
N SER A 151 8.74 -13.61 13.13
CA SER A 151 9.17 -12.40 13.82
C SER A 151 10.06 -12.72 15.03
N THR A 152 10.87 -11.74 15.45
CA THR A 152 11.80 -11.91 16.58
C THR A 152 11.07 -11.93 17.93
N ASN A 153 10.08 -11.06 18.09
CA ASN A 153 9.32 -10.91 19.33
C ASN A 153 8.01 -11.74 19.34
N GLY A 154 7.66 -12.35 18.21
CA GLY A 154 6.42 -13.10 18.04
C GLY A 154 5.21 -12.21 17.78
N THR A 155 4.16 -12.81 17.21
CA THR A 155 2.84 -12.19 17.05
C THR A 155 1.86 -12.84 18.04
N SER A 156 0.90 -12.08 18.56
CA SER A 156 -0.16 -12.63 19.43
C SER A 156 -1.54 -12.04 19.11
N ILE A 157 -2.60 -12.84 19.34
CA ILE A 157 -4.01 -12.43 19.26
C ILE A 157 -4.62 -12.64 20.63
N GLU A 158 -5.20 -11.59 21.23
CA GLU A 158 -5.80 -11.66 22.59
C GLU A 158 -4.86 -12.31 23.62
N GLY A 159 -3.56 -12.00 23.54
CA GLY A 159 -2.51 -12.54 24.41
C GLY A 159 -2.08 -13.98 24.11
N ARG A 160 -2.64 -14.64 23.08
CA ARG A 160 -2.25 -15.99 22.65
C ARG A 160 -1.23 -15.91 21.51
N PRO A 161 -0.09 -16.62 21.60
CA PRO A 161 0.93 -16.58 20.56
C PRO A 161 0.42 -17.20 19.25
N VAL A 162 0.76 -16.57 18.14
CA VAL A 162 0.45 -17.01 16.78
C VAL A 162 1.74 -17.41 16.10
N GLY A 163 1.72 -18.57 15.43
CA GLY A 163 2.83 -19.07 14.64
C GLY A 163 2.65 -18.77 13.16
N ARG A 164 3.38 -19.50 12.32
CA ARG A 164 3.27 -19.42 10.84
C ARG A 164 1.97 -19.97 10.28
N THR A 165 1.23 -20.74 11.08
CA THR A 165 -0.10 -21.24 10.71
C THR A 165 -1.11 -20.12 10.93
N PRO A 166 -1.85 -19.69 9.88
CA PRO A 166 -2.87 -18.65 10.01
C PRO A 166 -3.88 -18.96 11.11
N GLN A 167 -4.21 -17.95 11.91
CA GLN A 167 -5.20 -18.02 12.98
C GLN A 167 -6.27 -16.95 12.74
N PRO A 168 -7.56 -17.28 12.91
CA PRO A 168 -8.63 -16.29 12.76
C PRO A 168 -8.58 -15.23 13.86
N LEU A 169 -8.93 -14.00 13.51
CA LEU A 169 -9.27 -12.91 14.44
C LEU A 169 -10.70 -13.06 14.97
#